data_AF-A0A0F7U2X5-F1
#
_entry.id   AF-A0A0F7U2X5-F1
#
_cell.length_a   1.000
_cell.length_b   1.000
_cell.length_c   1.000
_cell.angle_alpha   90.00
_cell.angle_beta   90.00
_cell.angle_gamma   90.00
#
_symmetry.space_group_name_H-M   'P 1'
#
loop_
_entity.id
_entity.type
_entity.pdbx_description
1 polymer ?
#
loop_
_entity_poly.entity_id
_entity_poly.type
_entity_poly.pdbx_seq_one_letter_code
_entity_poly.pdbx_strand_id
1 'polypeptide(L)'
;MKALRFLLPLLPLASSFSHPGLLVAESDLTRLRGKLSAQLDPWQACWNKLVSTSPANVPYTAQAVSSVDRDNEANADLLWQDAAAAFALALRWKVEGNTSYADAAADILTSWGKKLTSIGTNDDQYLIAGLQGHQLANAGELLRDYTPFRENGLDTFRTIMVDVFLAKNIYFLEHREGSEHNVKHFFANWELAQNGTGNGAINNAITNIMEEPGTGNSLGQGQEAGRDQGHSALDFALLGIIGQQAWNQGEDLFTYNNSRILLRAEYFARYNLGYDVPFEPYTNGIVSYSEIGSGSRGNVR
;
A
#
# COMPACT_ATOMS: atom_id res chain seq x y z
N MET A 1 -2.80 60.34 9.40
CA MET A 1 -1.96 59.13 9.31
C MET A 1 -2.67 58.12 8.41
N LYS A 2 -2.13 57.83 7.22
CA LYS A 2 -2.61 56.74 6.36
C LYS A 2 -1.86 55.47 6.74
N ALA A 3 -2.57 54.44 7.19
CA ALA A 3 -1.98 53.14 7.50
C ALA A 3 -1.65 52.41 6.18
N LEU A 4 -0.36 52.18 5.94
CA LEU A 4 0.13 51.39 4.82
C LEU A 4 -0.06 49.91 5.16
N ARG A 5 -1.04 49.26 4.54
CA ARG A 5 -1.22 47.80 4.62
C ARG A 5 -0.30 47.15 3.59
N PHE A 6 0.78 46.52 4.04
CA PHE A 6 1.54 45.60 3.21
C PHE A 6 0.73 44.29 3.08
N LEU A 7 0.24 43.98 1.89
CA LEU A 7 -0.09 42.61 1.52
C LEU A 7 1.23 41.86 1.34
N LEU A 8 1.54 40.91 2.23
CA LEU A 8 2.48 39.84 1.88
C LEU A 8 1.75 38.89 0.94
N PRO A 9 2.25 38.66 -0.30
CA PRO A 9 1.73 37.57 -1.10
C PRO A 9 2.14 36.25 -0.43
N LEU A 10 1.17 35.45 -0.02
CA LEU A 10 1.39 34.03 0.25
C LEU A 10 1.75 33.38 -1.09
N LEU A 11 3.05 33.24 -1.35
CA LEU A 11 3.52 32.34 -2.41
C LEU A 11 3.04 30.94 -2.04
N PRO A 12 2.36 30.21 -2.94
CA PRO A 12 2.03 28.82 -2.68
C PRO A 12 3.36 28.07 -2.49
N LEU A 13 3.51 27.41 -1.35
CA LEU A 13 4.57 26.43 -1.16
C LEU A 13 4.28 25.27 -2.12
N ALA A 14 4.81 25.34 -3.33
CA ALA A 14 4.89 24.19 -4.20
C ALA A 14 5.93 23.24 -3.58
N SER A 15 5.44 22.30 -2.77
CA SER A 15 6.27 21.17 -2.34
C SER A 15 6.57 20.32 -3.57
N SER A 16 7.84 20.14 -3.90
CA SER A 16 8.23 19.16 -4.92
C SER A 16 7.98 17.76 -4.37
N PHE A 17 7.42 16.87 -5.19
CA PHE A 17 7.32 15.46 -4.84
C PHE A 17 8.71 14.92 -4.47
N SER A 18 8.82 14.27 -3.31
CA SER A 18 10.08 13.70 -2.84
C SER A 18 10.32 12.34 -3.51
N HIS A 19 11.51 12.15 -4.07
CA HIS A 19 11.91 10.91 -4.74
C HIS A 19 13.31 10.45 -4.27
N PRO A 20 13.50 9.17 -3.89
CA PRO A 20 12.47 8.20 -3.57
C PRO A 20 11.57 8.68 -2.43
N GLY A 21 10.26 8.47 -2.53
CA GLY A 21 9.33 8.98 -1.53
C GLY A 21 7.92 8.38 -1.54
N LEU A 22 7.69 7.26 -2.23
CA LEU A 22 6.50 6.45 -1.93
C LEU A 22 6.78 5.57 -0.71
N LEU A 23 6.80 4.24 -0.84
CA LEU A 23 6.99 3.35 0.31
C LEU A 23 8.40 3.42 0.92
N VAL A 24 9.41 3.80 0.14
CA VAL A 24 10.81 3.86 0.56
C VAL A 24 11.37 5.25 0.27
N ALA A 25 11.91 5.91 1.30
CA ALA A 25 12.61 7.18 1.14
C ALA A 25 14.14 7.01 1.06
N GLU A 26 14.86 8.04 0.60
CA GLU A 26 16.34 8.00 0.60
C GLU A 26 16.91 7.87 2.02
N SER A 27 16.22 8.40 3.03
CA SER A 27 16.59 8.22 4.45
C SER A 27 16.48 6.75 4.89
N ASP A 28 15.49 6.00 4.39
CA ASP A 28 15.35 4.56 4.63
C ASP A 28 16.47 3.77 3.97
N LEU A 29 16.80 4.11 2.71
CA LEU A 29 17.92 3.48 1.99
C LEU A 29 19.25 3.74 2.69
N THR A 30 19.49 4.98 3.12
CA THR A 30 20.68 5.35 3.90
C THR A 30 20.75 4.57 5.22
N ARG A 31 19.64 4.49 5.94
CA ARG A 31 19.54 3.70 7.18
C ARG A 31 19.81 2.21 6.92
N LEU A 32 19.18 1.63 5.90
CA LEU A 32 19.37 0.22 5.55
C LEU A 32 20.82 -0.08 5.18
N ARG A 33 21.42 0.68 4.26
CA ARG A 33 22.84 0.52 3.88
C ARG A 33 23.75 0.60 5.10
N GLY A 34 23.51 1.55 6.02
CA GLY A 34 24.27 1.70 7.26
C GLY A 34 24.10 0.52 8.24
N LYS A 35 22.89 -0.05 8.34
CA LYS A 35 22.65 -1.23 9.19
C LYS A 35 23.27 -2.51 8.62
N LEU A 36 23.27 -2.67 7.29
CA LEU A 36 23.89 -3.81 6.61
C LEU A 36 25.41 -3.75 6.65
N SER A 37 26.02 -2.58 6.45
CA SER A 37 27.48 -2.43 6.58
C SER A 37 27.97 -2.75 7.99
N ALA A 38 27.16 -2.44 9.00
CA ALA A 38 27.41 -2.78 10.40
C ALA A 38 26.95 -4.19 10.80
N GLN A 39 26.36 -4.98 9.88
CA GLN A 39 25.85 -6.33 10.12
C GLN A 39 24.87 -6.42 11.31
N LEU A 40 24.01 -5.41 11.46
CA LEU A 40 23.10 -5.33 12.60
C LEU A 40 21.78 -6.06 12.33
N ASP A 41 21.34 -6.84 13.32
CA ASP A 41 20.01 -7.43 13.34
C ASP A 41 18.95 -6.42 13.82
N PRO A 42 17.69 -6.53 13.34
CA PRO A 42 17.18 -7.57 12.43
C PRO A 42 17.42 -7.28 10.93
N TRP A 43 18.01 -6.14 10.57
CA TRP A 43 18.19 -5.74 9.16
C TRP A 43 18.99 -6.77 8.35
N GLN A 44 20.09 -7.29 8.92
CA GLN A 44 20.90 -8.30 8.26
C GLN A 44 20.11 -9.59 8.01
N ALA A 45 19.41 -10.11 9.01
CA ALA A 45 18.57 -11.30 8.86
C ALA A 45 17.45 -11.11 7.82
N CYS A 46 16.75 -9.97 7.84
CA CYS A 46 15.71 -9.64 6.87
C CYS A 46 16.27 -9.51 5.44
N TRP A 47 17.44 -8.89 5.28
CA TRP A 47 18.10 -8.77 3.97
C TRP A 47 18.52 -10.14 3.43
N ASN A 48 19.11 -10.99 4.28
CA ASN A 48 19.45 -12.37 3.93
C ASN A 48 18.20 -13.15 3.47
N LYS A 49 17.05 -12.92 4.13
CA LYS A 49 15.78 -13.51 3.71
C LYS A 49 15.37 -13.03 2.33
N LEU A 50 15.40 -11.71 2.07
CA LEU A 50 15.07 -11.14 0.76
C LEU A 50 15.93 -11.75 -0.35
N VAL A 51 17.26 -11.70 -0.20
CA VAL A 51 18.20 -12.18 -1.24
C VAL A 51 18.14 -13.69 -1.44
N SER A 52 17.62 -14.45 -0.48
CA SER A 52 17.42 -15.90 -0.62
C SER A 52 16.21 -16.27 -1.49
N THR A 53 15.32 -15.31 -1.81
CA THR A 53 14.12 -15.58 -2.61
C THR A 53 14.40 -15.46 -4.10
N SER A 54 13.89 -16.40 -4.89
CA SER A 54 14.05 -16.40 -6.35
C SER A 54 13.56 -15.09 -7.01
N PRO A 55 12.40 -14.51 -6.63
CA PRO A 55 11.91 -13.26 -7.25
C PRO A 55 12.79 -12.03 -7.00
N ALA A 56 13.68 -12.06 -6.00
CA ALA A 56 14.61 -10.96 -5.72
C ALA A 56 15.98 -11.14 -6.42
N ASN A 57 16.09 -12.03 -7.41
CA ASN A 57 17.35 -12.35 -8.09
C ASN A 57 17.21 -12.30 -9.62
N VAL A 58 18.36 -12.22 -10.29
CA VAL A 58 18.47 -12.29 -11.75
C VAL A 58 19.14 -13.60 -12.19
N PRO A 59 18.84 -14.12 -13.40
CA PRO A 59 17.86 -13.59 -14.36
C PRO A 59 16.40 -13.77 -13.90
N TYR A 60 15.52 -12.88 -14.35
CA TYR A 60 14.07 -12.93 -14.09
C TYR A 60 13.30 -12.73 -15.40
N THR A 61 12.21 -13.47 -15.59
CA THR A 61 11.35 -13.37 -16.77
C THR A 61 9.94 -12.96 -16.35
N ALA A 62 9.47 -11.81 -16.84
CA ALA A 62 8.14 -11.30 -16.55
C ALA A 62 7.02 -12.19 -17.10
N GLN A 63 5.91 -12.25 -16.38
CA GLN A 63 4.73 -13.05 -16.66
C GLN A 63 3.58 -12.20 -17.23
N ALA A 64 3.91 -11.05 -17.83
CA ALA A 64 2.94 -10.09 -18.33
C ALA A 64 1.93 -10.69 -19.33
N VAL A 65 0.65 -10.41 -19.07
CA VAL A 65 -0.53 -10.81 -19.87
C VAL A 65 -1.37 -9.59 -20.25
N SER A 66 -2.29 -9.74 -21.20
CA SER A 66 -3.11 -8.62 -21.70
C SER A 66 -4.31 -8.30 -20.83
N SER A 67 -4.80 -9.28 -20.06
CA SER A 67 -5.89 -9.13 -19.11
C SER A 67 -5.52 -9.81 -17.81
N VAL A 68 -5.90 -9.19 -16.69
CA VAL A 68 -5.77 -9.77 -15.35
C VAL A 68 -7.15 -9.83 -14.72
N ASP A 69 -7.58 -11.00 -14.26
CA ASP A 69 -8.89 -11.23 -13.65
C ASP A 69 -8.72 -12.09 -12.39
N ARG A 70 -9.45 -11.76 -11.31
CA ARG A 70 -9.41 -12.49 -10.03
C ARG A 70 -10.36 -13.67 -9.97
N ASP A 71 -11.39 -13.66 -10.82
CA ASP A 71 -12.50 -14.61 -10.79
C ASP A 71 -12.46 -15.54 -12.01
N ASN A 72 -12.57 -14.98 -13.22
CA ASN A 72 -12.79 -15.79 -14.42
C ASN A 72 -11.51 -16.52 -14.86
N GLU A 73 -10.45 -15.75 -15.11
CA GLU A 73 -9.14 -16.29 -15.49
C GLU A 73 -8.32 -16.67 -14.25
N ALA A 74 -8.63 -16.08 -13.09
CA ALA A 74 -7.95 -16.27 -11.81
C ALA A 74 -6.42 -16.18 -11.92
N ASN A 75 -5.92 -15.22 -12.70
CA ASN A 75 -4.51 -15.03 -13.04
C ASN A 75 -3.87 -13.78 -12.40
N ALA A 76 -4.54 -13.20 -11.39
CA ALA A 76 -4.06 -12.04 -10.66
C ALA A 76 -2.70 -12.26 -9.97
N ASP A 77 -2.31 -13.51 -9.76
CA ASP A 77 -1.00 -13.90 -9.23
C ASP A 77 0.17 -13.60 -10.12
N LEU A 78 -0.01 -13.67 -11.43
CA LEU A 78 1.02 -13.25 -12.38
C LEU A 78 1.41 -11.78 -12.13
N LEU A 79 0.44 -10.92 -11.86
CA LEU A 79 0.66 -9.49 -11.64
C LEU A 79 1.31 -9.19 -10.29
N TRP A 80 0.76 -9.74 -9.18
CA TRP A 80 1.31 -9.41 -7.86
C TRP A 80 2.68 -10.04 -7.61
N GLN A 81 2.99 -11.19 -8.20
CA GLN A 81 4.33 -11.80 -8.13
C GLN A 81 5.36 -10.95 -8.87
N ASP A 82 5.02 -10.50 -10.08
CA ASP A 82 5.89 -9.62 -10.88
C ASP A 82 6.07 -8.25 -10.22
N ALA A 83 5.01 -7.67 -9.64
CA ALA A 83 5.09 -6.41 -8.90
C ALA A 83 6.02 -6.53 -7.68
N ALA A 84 5.90 -7.63 -6.91
CA ALA A 84 6.79 -7.92 -5.79
C ALA A 84 8.25 -8.13 -6.24
N ALA A 85 8.47 -8.85 -7.34
CA ALA A 85 9.79 -9.05 -7.93
C ALA A 85 10.41 -7.72 -8.38
N ALA A 86 9.67 -6.90 -9.11
CA ALA A 86 10.14 -5.58 -9.58
C ALA A 86 10.52 -4.68 -8.39
N PHE A 87 9.71 -4.64 -7.33
CA PHE A 87 10.04 -3.87 -6.12
C PHE A 87 11.30 -4.42 -5.42
N ALA A 88 11.40 -5.73 -5.24
CA ALA A 88 12.57 -6.36 -4.61
C ALA A 88 13.86 -6.11 -5.39
N LEU A 89 13.83 -6.28 -6.71
CA LEU A 89 14.94 -6.02 -7.61
C LEU A 89 15.34 -4.53 -7.62
N ALA A 90 14.37 -3.61 -7.69
CA ALA A 90 14.63 -2.17 -7.59
C ALA A 90 15.27 -1.79 -6.24
N LEU A 91 14.80 -2.38 -5.14
CA LEU A 91 15.38 -2.18 -3.81
C LEU A 91 16.83 -2.71 -3.74
N ARG A 92 17.10 -3.89 -4.30
CA ARG A 92 18.46 -4.43 -4.40
C ARG A 92 19.37 -3.54 -5.22
N TRP A 93 18.89 -2.99 -6.33
CA TRP A 93 19.66 -1.99 -7.08
C TRP A 93 19.98 -0.77 -6.22
N LYS A 94 18.99 -0.18 -5.54
CA LYS A 94 19.22 0.97 -4.66
C LYS A 94 20.23 0.68 -3.56
N VAL A 95 20.21 -0.51 -2.97
CA VAL A 95 21.10 -0.86 -1.86
C VAL A 95 22.49 -1.28 -2.31
N GLU A 96 22.58 -2.13 -3.34
CA GLU A 96 23.82 -2.78 -3.78
C GLU A 96 24.50 -2.07 -4.96
N GLY A 97 23.79 -1.23 -5.71
CA GLY A 97 24.30 -0.50 -6.87
C GLY A 97 24.45 -1.35 -8.14
N ASN A 98 24.11 -2.65 -8.10
CA ASN A 98 24.18 -3.54 -9.26
C ASN A 98 23.02 -3.27 -10.24
N THR A 99 23.36 -2.75 -11.42
CA THR A 99 22.36 -2.33 -12.43
C THR A 99 21.58 -3.47 -13.04
N SER A 100 22.08 -4.71 -13.01
CA SER A 100 21.32 -5.87 -13.52
C SER A 100 19.98 -6.07 -12.81
N TYR A 101 19.89 -5.69 -11.53
CA TYR A 101 18.61 -5.70 -10.81
C TYR A 101 17.68 -4.59 -11.30
N ALA A 102 18.20 -3.40 -11.61
CA ALA A 102 17.41 -2.31 -12.16
C ALA A 102 16.91 -2.63 -13.58
N ASP A 103 17.76 -3.26 -14.40
CA ASP A 103 17.40 -3.73 -15.74
C ASP A 103 16.24 -4.72 -15.68
N ALA A 104 16.36 -5.76 -14.86
CA ALA A 104 15.30 -6.76 -14.71
C ALA A 104 13.99 -6.16 -14.16
N ALA A 105 14.07 -5.26 -13.17
CA ALA A 105 12.90 -4.57 -12.63
C ALA A 105 12.23 -3.68 -13.70
N ALA A 106 13.01 -2.93 -14.47
CA ALA A 106 12.54 -2.10 -15.57
C ALA A 106 11.88 -2.95 -16.68
N ASP A 107 12.46 -4.11 -16.99
CA ASP A 107 11.92 -5.04 -17.98
C ASP A 107 10.56 -5.60 -17.55
N ILE A 108 10.37 -5.93 -16.27
CA ILE A 108 9.07 -6.36 -15.72
C ILE A 108 8.02 -5.26 -15.94
N LEU A 109 8.29 -4.05 -15.44
CA LEU A 109 7.33 -2.93 -15.53
C LEU A 109 7.00 -2.57 -16.99
N THR A 110 8.02 -2.56 -17.85
CA THR A 110 7.86 -2.29 -19.28
C THR A 110 7.09 -3.40 -20.00
N SER A 111 7.28 -4.67 -19.61
CA SER A 111 6.55 -5.80 -20.20
C SER A 111 5.05 -5.73 -19.88
N TRP A 112 4.70 -5.40 -18.64
CA TRP A 112 3.31 -5.13 -18.26
C TRP A 112 2.76 -3.92 -19.00
N GLY A 113 3.52 -2.82 -19.07
CA GLY A 113 3.12 -1.61 -19.82
C GLY A 113 2.84 -1.86 -21.30
N LYS A 114 3.52 -2.82 -21.93
CA LYS A 114 3.32 -3.18 -23.35
C LYS A 114 2.13 -4.11 -23.59
N LYS A 115 1.73 -4.91 -22.60
CA LYS A 115 0.75 -5.98 -22.78
C LYS A 115 -0.59 -5.69 -22.14
N LEU A 116 -0.60 -5.18 -20.90
CA LEU A 116 -1.81 -5.06 -20.10
C LEU A 116 -2.74 -4.00 -20.67
N THR A 117 -3.97 -4.41 -20.96
CA THR A 117 -5.02 -3.52 -21.47
C THR A 117 -6.26 -3.50 -20.59
N SER A 118 -6.47 -4.51 -19.73
CA SER A 118 -7.66 -4.63 -18.87
C SER A 118 -7.37 -5.32 -17.54
N ILE A 119 -8.11 -4.93 -16.50
CA ILE A 119 -8.16 -5.61 -15.21
C ILE A 119 -9.62 -5.93 -14.88
N GLY A 120 -9.98 -7.20 -14.82
CA GLY A 120 -11.30 -7.71 -14.49
C GLY A 120 -12.44 -7.26 -15.41
N THR A 121 -13.61 -7.86 -15.20
CA THR A 121 -14.87 -7.47 -15.89
C THR A 121 -16.03 -7.21 -14.94
N ASN A 122 -15.84 -7.50 -13.65
CA ASN A 122 -16.79 -7.32 -12.56
C ASN A 122 -16.18 -6.43 -11.46
N ASP A 123 -16.83 -6.33 -10.30
CA ASP A 123 -16.39 -5.48 -9.19
C ASP A 123 -14.97 -5.80 -8.68
N ASP A 124 -14.49 -7.03 -8.86
CA ASP A 124 -13.15 -7.47 -8.46
C ASP A 124 -12.02 -6.72 -9.19
N GLN A 125 -12.33 -6.03 -10.30
CA GLN A 125 -11.39 -5.13 -10.97
C GLN A 125 -10.87 -4.01 -10.06
N TYR A 126 -11.69 -3.53 -9.13
CA TYR A 126 -11.30 -2.46 -8.20
C TYR A 126 -10.39 -2.98 -7.08
N LEU A 127 -10.52 -4.26 -6.72
CA LEU A 127 -9.56 -4.94 -5.85
C LEU A 127 -8.21 -5.07 -6.56
N ILE A 128 -8.18 -5.42 -7.85
CA ILE A 128 -6.93 -5.44 -8.62
C ILE A 128 -6.29 -4.04 -8.68
N ALA A 129 -7.11 -3.03 -8.97
CA ALA A 129 -6.66 -1.66 -9.11
C ALA A 129 -6.01 -1.14 -7.81
N GLY A 130 -6.63 -1.40 -6.66
CA GLY A 130 -6.14 -0.98 -5.35
C GLY A 130 -4.99 -1.83 -4.81
N LEU A 131 -5.10 -3.15 -4.85
CA LEU A 131 -4.14 -4.07 -4.21
C LEU A 131 -2.84 -4.23 -5.02
N GLN A 132 -2.89 -4.24 -6.35
CA GLN A 132 -1.71 -4.42 -7.19
C GLN A 132 -1.19 -3.10 -7.79
N GLY A 133 -2.07 -2.14 -8.06
CA GLY A 133 -1.68 -0.86 -8.67
C GLY A 133 -0.63 -0.11 -7.84
N HIS A 134 -0.81 -0.02 -6.52
CA HIS A 134 0.16 0.64 -5.65
C HIS A 134 1.50 -0.12 -5.58
N GLN A 135 1.50 -1.45 -5.67
CA GLN A 135 2.73 -2.25 -5.66
C GLN A 135 3.59 -1.93 -6.89
N LEU A 136 2.97 -1.89 -8.08
CA LEU A 136 3.61 -1.46 -9.32
C LEU A 136 4.12 -0.01 -9.22
N ALA A 137 3.29 0.89 -8.69
CA ALA A 137 3.66 2.29 -8.51
C ALA A 137 4.91 2.45 -7.63
N ASN A 138 5.00 1.70 -6.52
CA ASN A 138 6.17 1.71 -5.65
C ASN A 138 7.44 1.20 -6.35
N ALA A 139 7.33 0.13 -7.16
CA ALA A 139 8.48 -0.37 -7.94
C ALA A 139 8.92 0.64 -9.01
N GLY A 140 7.97 1.20 -9.76
CA GLY A 140 8.27 2.20 -10.80
C GLY A 140 8.79 3.52 -10.25
N GLU A 141 8.34 3.91 -9.06
CA GLU A 141 8.86 5.08 -8.38
C GLU A 141 10.30 4.88 -7.92
N LEU A 142 10.64 3.73 -7.33
CA LEU A 142 12.03 3.41 -6.99
C LEU A 142 12.98 3.47 -8.19
N LEU A 143 12.53 3.07 -9.39
CA LEU A 143 13.31 3.10 -10.63
C LEU A 143 13.33 4.46 -11.35
N ARG A 144 12.64 5.48 -10.83
CA ARG A 144 12.38 6.72 -11.59
C ARG A 144 13.64 7.48 -11.99
N ASP A 145 14.71 7.36 -11.20
CA ASP A 145 16.03 7.91 -11.49
C ASP A 145 16.98 6.93 -12.20
N TYR A 146 16.55 5.70 -12.53
CA TYR A 146 17.30 4.80 -13.39
C TYR A 146 17.18 5.22 -14.86
N THR A 147 18.27 5.75 -15.44
CA THR A 147 18.26 6.34 -16.79
C THR A 147 17.72 5.40 -17.88
N PRO A 148 18.12 4.12 -17.99
CA PRO A 148 17.57 3.22 -19.02
C PRO A 148 16.05 3.04 -18.92
N PHE A 149 15.50 2.92 -17.72
CA PHE A 149 14.05 2.84 -17.52
C PHE A 149 13.38 4.17 -17.87
N ARG A 150 13.92 5.30 -17.41
CA ARG A 150 13.38 6.64 -17.68
C ARG A 150 13.25 6.92 -19.16
N GLU A 151 14.24 6.51 -19.95
CA GLU A 151 14.30 6.79 -21.39
C GLU A 151 13.50 5.80 -22.23
N ASN A 152 13.41 4.52 -21.82
CA ASN A 152 12.93 3.45 -22.70
C ASN A 152 11.70 2.68 -22.19
N GLY A 153 11.31 2.87 -20.93
CA GLY A 153 10.24 2.09 -20.29
C GLY A 153 9.21 2.91 -19.52
N LEU A 154 9.62 4.04 -18.95
CA LEU A 154 8.79 4.83 -18.04
C LEU A 154 7.50 5.33 -18.69
N ASP A 155 7.56 5.83 -19.92
CA ASP A 155 6.36 6.30 -20.62
C ASP A 155 5.38 5.17 -20.87
N THR A 156 5.86 4.00 -21.31
CA THR A 156 5.03 2.80 -21.51
C THR A 156 4.40 2.31 -20.21
N PHE A 157 5.19 2.27 -19.13
CA PHE A 157 4.67 1.92 -17.80
C PHE A 157 3.66 2.95 -17.29
N ARG A 158 3.93 4.24 -17.47
CA ARG A 158 3.05 5.33 -17.05
C ARG A 158 1.68 5.23 -17.74
N THR A 159 1.63 4.87 -19.02
CA THR A 159 0.37 4.70 -19.75
C THR A 159 -0.57 3.73 -19.03
N ILE A 160 -0.11 2.53 -18.66
CA ILE A 160 -0.99 1.59 -17.95
C ILE A 160 -1.36 2.08 -16.55
N MET A 161 -0.44 2.76 -15.85
CA MET A 161 -0.73 3.32 -14.52
C MET A 161 -1.84 4.36 -14.58
N VAL A 162 -1.90 5.16 -15.65
CA VAL A 162 -2.93 6.20 -15.84
C VAL A 162 -4.21 5.59 -16.40
N ASP A 163 -4.11 4.89 -17.53
CA ASP A 163 -5.27 4.51 -18.34
C ASP A 163 -6.02 3.29 -17.78
N VAL A 164 -5.32 2.43 -17.03
CA VAL A 164 -5.91 1.24 -16.41
C VAL A 164 -6.11 1.46 -14.91
N PHE A 165 -5.02 1.64 -14.15
CA PHE A 165 -5.11 1.64 -12.69
C PHE A 165 -5.73 2.92 -12.12
N LEU A 166 -5.22 4.10 -12.50
CA LEU A 166 -5.73 5.37 -11.99
C LEU A 166 -7.16 5.62 -12.48
N ALA A 167 -7.47 5.32 -13.73
CA ALA A 167 -8.84 5.44 -14.26
C ALA A 167 -9.85 4.63 -13.44
N LYS A 168 -9.52 3.38 -13.07
CA LYS A 168 -10.38 2.54 -12.22
C LYS A 168 -10.48 3.06 -10.79
N ASN A 169 -9.37 3.48 -10.21
CA ASN A 169 -9.38 4.09 -8.87
C ASN A 169 -10.23 5.36 -8.84
N ILE A 170 -10.12 6.26 -9.83
CA ILE A 170 -10.95 7.48 -9.90
C ILE A 170 -12.43 7.11 -10.09
N TYR A 171 -12.73 6.18 -10.99
CA TYR A 171 -14.11 5.74 -11.23
C TYR A 171 -14.77 5.21 -9.94
N PHE A 172 -14.00 4.45 -9.17
CA PHE A 172 -14.38 3.95 -7.85
C PHE A 172 -14.58 5.09 -6.83
N LEU A 173 -13.56 5.94 -6.65
CA LEU A 173 -13.62 7.07 -5.71
C LEU A 173 -14.77 8.06 -5.99
N GLU A 174 -15.14 8.21 -7.27
CA GLU A 174 -16.25 9.06 -7.71
C GLU A 174 -17.62 8.38 -7.61
N HIS A 175 -17.68 7.16 -7.07
CA HIS A 175 -18.89 6.37 -6.88
C HIS A 175 -19.72 6.16 -8.15
N ARG A 176 -19.02 5.83 -9.24
CA ARG A 176 -19.65 5.64 -10.55
C ARG A 176 -20.03 4.18 -10.81
N GLU A 177 -19.60 3.23 -9.99
CA GLU A 177 -19.93 1.82 -10.17
C GLU A 177 -21.34 1.49 -9.66
N GLY A 178 -22.05 0.59 -10.36
CA GLY A 178 -23.41 0.21 -9.99
C GLY A 178 -23.50 -0.53 -8.65
N SER A 179 -22.44 -1.24 -8.26
CA SER A 179 -22.33 -1.96 -6.98
C SER A 179 -22.08 -1.04 -5.78
N GLU A 180 -21.77 0.24 -6.01
CA GLU A 180 -21.54 1.27 -4.98
C GLU A 180 -22.82 1.97 -4.49
N HIS A 181 -24.01 1.45 -4.85
CA HIS A 181 -25.28 1.86 -4.21
C HIS A 181 -25.23 1.70 -2.67
N ASN A 182 -24.27 0.93 -2.16
CA ASN A 182 -23.80 0.97 -0.79
C ASN A 182 -22.31 1.34 -0.76
N VAL A 183 -21.97 2.59 -0.43
CA VAL A 183 -20.57 3.06 -0.29
C VAL A 183 -19.77 2.29 0.76
N LYS A 184 -20.45 1.53 1.63
CA LYS A 184 -19.85 0.61 2.59
C LYS A 184 -19.74 -0.83 2.07
N HIS A 185 -19.90 -1.05 0.77
CA HIS A 185 -19.81 -2.39 0.19
C HIS A 185 -18.38 -2.89 0.21
N PHE A 186 -17.47 -2.08 -0.30
CA PHE A 186 -16.06 -2.42 -0.35
C PHE A 186 -15.40 -2.11 0.99
N PHE A 187 -14.65 -3.08 1.52
CA PHE A 187 -13.78 -2.91 2.69
C PHE A 187 -12.49 -2.19 2.27
N ALA A 188 -11.50 -2.02 3.16
CA ALA A 188 -10.43 -1.03 2.96
C ALA A 188 -9.77 -1.16 1.58
N ASN A 189 -10.14 -0.22 0.72
CA ASN A 189 -9.59 0.01 -0.60
C ASN A 189 -9.24 1.50 -0.68
N TRP A 190 -8.74 1.95 -1.84
CA TRP A 190 -8.05 3.24 -2.00
C TRP A 190 -8.88 4.50 -1.68
N GLU A 191 -10.11 4.38 -1.19
CA GLU A 191 -10.86 5.44 -0.49
C GLU A 191 -10.17 5.88 0.82
N LEU A 192 -8.98 6.47 0.72
CA LEU A 192 -8.22 6.95 1.87
C LEU A 192 -7.62 8.34 1.60
N ALA A 193 -8.35 9.35 2.06
CA ALA A 193 -7.84 10.59 2.64
C ALA A 193 -9.01 11.28 3.37
N GLN A 194 -8.78 11.68 4.63
CA GLN A 194 -9.56 12.53 5.57
C GLN A 194 -11.10 12.62 5.50
N ASN A 195 -11.72 12.67 4.33
CA ASN A 195 -13.15 12.89 4.06
C ASN A 195 -13.80 11.84 3.13
N GLY A 196 -13.15 10.70 2.85
CA GLY A 196 -13.78 9.59 2.11
C GLY A 196 -15.04 9.08 2.80
N THR A 197 -16.01 8.59 2.03
CA THR A 197 -17.34 8.19 2.55
C THR A 197 -17.50 6.69 2.75
N GLY A 198 -16.71 5.87 2.06
CA GLY A 198 -16.74 4.42 2.15
C GLY A 198 -15.85 3.85 3.25
N ASN A 199 -15.74 2.52 3.30
CA ASN A 199 -15.08 1.86 4.44
C ASN A 199 -13.55 2.00 4.45
N GLY A 200 -12.95 2.47 3.36
CA GLY A 200 -11.53 2.85 3.35
C GLY A 200 -11.24 4.01 4.31
N ALA A 201 -12.18 4.95 4.48
CA ALA A 201 -11.95 6.14 5.29
C ALA A 201 -11.57 5.79 6.74
N ILE A 202 -10.60 6.50 7.33
CA ILE A 202 -9.95 6.11 8.59
C ILE A 202 -10.94 5.83 9.74
N ASN A 203 -12.06 6.56 9.82
CA ASN A 203 -13.08 6.40 10.85
C ASN A 203 -13.98 5.18 10.62
N ASN A 204 -14.11 4.73 9.38
CA ASN A 204 -14.85 3.52 9.02
C ASN A 204 -13.93 2.30 9.05
N ALA A 205 -12.68 2.44 8.61
CA ALA A 205 -11.68 1.38 8.64
C ALA A 205 -11.31 0.98 10.08
N ILE A 206 -11.25 1.96 11.00
CA ILE A 206 -10.95 1.78 12.42
C ILE A 206 -12.17 2.30 13.19
N THR A 207 -13.07 1.38 13.51
CA THR A 207 -14.45 1.69 13.91
C THR A 207 -14.54 2.21 15.33
N ASN A 208 -13.72 1.65 16.23
CA ASN A 208 -13.80 1.94 17.66
C ASN A 208 -12.40 2.10 18.26
N ILE A 209 -12.29 3.03 19.21
CA ILE A 209 -11.16 3.09 20.13
C ILE A 209 -11.59 2.42 21.43
N MET A 210 -10.85 1.41 21.82
CA MET A 210 -11.17 0.49 22.91
C MET A 210 -10.10 0.57 23.99
N GLU A 211 -10.44 0.19 25.21
CA GLU A 211 -9.49 0.13 26.32
C GLU A 211 -8.85 -1.26 26.41
N GLU A 212 -7.52 -1.32 26.40
CA GLU A 212 -6.73 -2.53 26.57
C GLU A 212 -6.94 -3.14 27.97
N PRO A 213 -7.39 -4.41 28.06
CA PRO A 213 -7.60 -5.08 29.33
C PRO A 213 -6.31 -5.14 30.15
N GLY A 214 -6.36 -4.58 31.35
CA GLY A 214 -5.31 -4.65 32.36
C GLY A 214 -4.28 -3.51 32.34
N THR A 215 -4.18 -2.73 31.25
CA THR A 215 -3.26 -1.59 31.15
C THR A 215 -3.98 -0.25 31.08
N GLY A 216 -5.20 -0.21 30.55
CA GLY A 216 -5.92 1.03 30.28
C GLY A 216 -5.45 1.77 29.01
N ASN A 217 -4.53 1.19 28.23
CA ASN A 217 -4.07 1.81 26.99
C ASN A 217 -5.17 1.79 25.92
N SER A 218 -5.13 2.71 24.97
CA SER A 218 -6.05 2.70 23.83
C SER A 218 -5.65 1.66 22.77
N LEU A 219 -6.64 1.01 22.18
CA LEU A 219 -6.51 0.10 21.02
C LEU A 219 -7.52 0.49 19.94
N GLY A 220 -7.19 0.26 18.66
CA GLY A 220 -8.07 0.57 17.54
C GLY A 220 -8.68 -0.68 16.92
N GLN A 221 -9.98 -0.92 17.12
CA GLN A 221 -10.67 -2.02 16.47
C GLN A 221 -10.82 -1.74 14.97
N GLY A 222 -10.27 -2.62 14.12
CA GLY A 222 -10.49 -2.58 12.68
C GLY A 222 -11.82 -3.23 12.29
N GLN A 223 -12.48 -2.70 11.24
CA GLN A 223 -13.77 -3.24 10.77
C GLN A 223 -13.72 -4.73 10.38
N GLU A 224 -12.57 -5.23 9.90
CA GLU A 224 -12.37 -6.62 9.49
C GLU A 224 -11.99 -7.54 10.65
N ALA A 225 -11.82 -7.01 11.87
CA ALA A 225 -11.38 -7.81 13.02
C ALA A 225 -12.37 -8.92 13.38
N GLY A 226 -13.67 -8.73 13.15
CA GLY A 226 -14.70 -9.73 13.40
C GLY A 226 -14.77 -10.84 12.34
N ARG A 227 -14.23 -10.63 11.14
CA ARG A 227 -14.26 -11.60 10.05
C ARG A 227 -13.24 -12.71 10.27
N ASP A 228 -11.96 -12.35 10.14
CA ASP A 228 -10.80 -13.18 10.39
C ASP A 228 -9.53 -12.31 10.39
N GLN A 229 -8.43 -12.86 10.87
CA GLN A 229 -7.17 -12.13 10.98
C GLN A 229 -6.43 -12.00 9.64
N GLY A 230 -6.77 -12.78 8.62
CA GLY A 230 -6.21 -12.62 7.28
C GLY A 230 -6.71 -11.32 6.61
N HIS A 231 -8.00 -11.02 6.72
CA HIS A 231 -8.57 -9.76 6.23
C HIS A 231 -8.17 -8.59 7.13
N SER A 232 -8.17 -8.80 8.45
CA SER A 232 -7.71 -7.76 9.39
C SER A 232 -6.27 -7.33 9.13
N ALA A 233 -5.38 -8.30 8.82
CA ALA A 233 -3.99 -8.05 8.45
C ALA A 233 -3.85 -7.24 7.15
N LEU A 234 -4.62 -7.61 6.11
CA LEU A 234 -4.59 -6.94 4.82
C LEU A 234 -4.94 -5.45 4.96
N ASP A 235 -6.07 -5.13 5.59
CA ASP A 235 -6.50 -3.75 5.80
C ASP A 235 -5.48 -2.95 6.63
N PHE A 236 -4.93 -3.57 7.68
CA PHE A 236 -3.89 -2.95 8.51
C PHE A 236 -2.64 -2.62 7.68
N ALA A 237 -2.16 -3.56 6.87
CA ALA A 237 -0.97 -3.38 6.04
C ALA A 237 -1.16 -2.22 5.02
N LEU A 238 -2.33 -2.14 4.40
CA LEU A 238 -2.65 -1.07 3.44
C LEU A 238 -2.70 0.31 4.11
N LEU A 239 -3.27 0.43 5.31
CA LEU A 239 -3.22 1.67 6.09
C LEU A 239 -1.78 2.07 6.43
N GLY A 240 -0.92 1.09 6.74
CA GLY A 240 0.50 1.32 6.96
C GLY A 240 1.22 1.86 5.72
N ILE A 241 0.94 1.29 4.54
CA ILE A 241 1.51 1.77 3.27
C ILE A 241 1.10 3.22 3.01
N ILE A 242 -0.17 3.56 3.18
CA ILE A 242 -0.68 4.92 2.97
C ILE A 242 -0.07 5.90 3.97
N GLY A 243 -0.01 5.52 5.25
CA GLY A 243 0.65 6.32 6.28
C GLY A 243 2.12 6.58 5.96
N GLN A 244 2.84 5.55 5.50
CA GLN A 244 4.26 5.66 5.15
C GLN A 244 4.49 6.52 3.90
N GLN A 245 3.66 6.35 2.87
CA GLN A 245 3.73 7.16 1.65
C GLN A 245 3.44 8.64 1.94
N ALA A 246 2.42 8.94 2.74
CA ALA A 246 2.13 10.30 3.16
C ALA A 246 3.27 10.89 4.01
N TRP A 247 3.80 10.11 4.96
CA TRP A 247 4.91 10.53 5.82
C TRP A 247 6.14 10.89 4.98
N ASN A 248 6.46 10.08 3.97
CA ASN A 248 7.59 10.32 3.06
C ASN A 248 7.38 11.55 2.16
N GLN A 249 6.15 12.04 2.02
CA GLN A 249 5.81 13.31 1.37
C GLN A 249 5.64 14.48 2.35
N GLY A 250 5.92 14.28 3.64
CA GLY A 250 5.86 15.32 4.68
C GLY A 250 4.50 15.45 5.37
N GLU A 251 3.58 14.50 5.16
CA GLU A 251 2.28 14.45 5.82
C GLU A 251 2.22 13.35 6.87
N ASP A 252 2.07 13.72 8.13
CA ASP A 252 1.98 12.75 9.23
C ASP A 252 0.55 12.22 9.42
N LEU A 253 0.22 11.16 8.67
CA LEU A 253 -1.04 10.43 8.87
C LEU A 253 -1.00 9.45 10.06
N PHE A 254 0.17 9.15 10.62
CA PHE A 254 0.28 8.26 11.77
C PHE A 254 -0.20 8.92 13.06
N THR A 255 -0.06 10.23 13.20
CA THR A 255 -0.63 11.00 14.33
C THR A 255 -2.03 11.54 14.07
N TYR A 256 -2.49 11.52 12.81
CA TYR A 256 -3.81 11.98 12.44
C TYR A 256 -4.91 11.23 13.21
N ASN A 257 -5.93 11.98 13.64
CA ASN A 257 -7.16 11.45 14.25
C ASN A 257 -6.87 10.49 15.42
N ASN A 258 -6.16 11.00 16.43
CA ASN A 258 -5.78 10.27 17.63
C ASN A 258 -4.91 9.04 17.36
N SER A 259 -4.01 9.15 16.39
CA SER A 259 -3.09 8.07 16.01
C SER A 259 -3.77 6.74 15.68
N ARG A 260 -4.97 6.81 15.08
CA ARG A 260 -5.81 5.62 14.80
C ARG A 260 -5.06 4.51 14.10
N ILE A 261 -4.22 4.82 13.10
CA ILE A 261 -3.42 3.81 12.39
C ILE A 261 -2.49 3.05 13.36
N LEU A 262 -1.84 3.76 14.29
CA LEU A 262 -0.98 3.14 15.30
C LEU A 262 -1.80 2.35 16.33
N LEU A 263 -2.94 2.86 16.78
CA LEU A 263 -3.84 2.13 17.69
C LEU A 263 -4.37 0.84 17.06
N ARG A 264 -4.64 0.83 15.75
CA ARG A 264 -5.01 -0.38 15.01
C ARG A 264 -3.87 -1.39 14.97
N ALA A 265 -2.63 -0.92 14.80
CA ALA A 265 -1.46 -1.78 14.81
C ALA A 265 -1.32 -2.52 16.15
N GLU A 266 -1.49 -1.82 17.27
CA GLU A 266 -1.47 -2.41 18.62
C GLU A 266 -2.60 -3.43 18.83
N TYR A 267 -3.83 -3.10 18.40
CA TYR A 267 -4.97 -4.02 18.48
C TYR A 267 -4.70 -5.32 17.71
N PHE A 268 -4.26 -5.20 16.45
CA PHE A 268 -3.96 -6.33 15.58
C PHE A 268 -2.81 -7.18 16.15
N ALA A 269 -1.71 -6.54 16.56
CA ALA A 269 -0.54 -7.21 17.12
C ALA A 269 -0.90 -7.97 18.39
N ARG A 270 -1.60 -7.32 19.33
CA ARG A 270 -2.02 -7.94 20.60
C ARG A 270 -2.80 -9.22 20.36
N TYR A 271 -3.84 -9.17 19.51
CA TYR A 271 -4.63 -10.35 19.25
C TYR A 271 -3.82 -11.45 18.55
N ASN A 272 -3.00 -11.11 17.55
CA ASN A 272 -2.22 -12.10 16.81
C ASN A 272 -1.01 -12.67 17.58
N LEU A 273 -0.59 -12.01 18.66
CA LEU A 273 0.40 -12.54 19.62
C LEU A 273 -0.21 -13.50 20.66
N GLY A 274 -1.51 -13.78 20.56
CA GLY A 274 -2.19 -14.76 21.43
C GLY A 274 -2.91 -14.15 22.63
N TYR A 275 -2.93 -12.82 22.78
CA TYR A 275 -3.67 -12.15 23.85
C TYR A 275 -5.12 -11.85 23.46
N ASP A 276 -5.99 -11.66 24.44
CA ASP A 276 -7.36 -11.23 24.20
C ASP A 276 -7.44 -9.71 23.98
N VAL A 277 -8.43 -9.31 23.18
CA VAL A 277 -8.77 -7.92 22.90
C VAL A 277 -10.27 -7.70 23.13
N PRO A 278 -10.68 -6.49 23.57
CA PRO A 278 -12.09 -6.14 23.65
C PRO A 278 -12.67 -6.06 22.24
N PHE A 279 -13.96 -6.38 22.09
CA PHE A 279 -14.63 -6.29 20.81
C PHE A 279 -16.00 -5.63 20.96
N GLU A 280 -16.23 -4.56 20.21
CA GLU A 280 -17.54 -3.93 20.06
C GLU A 280 -18.23 -4.57 18.86
N PRO A 281 -19.45 -5.09 18.99
CA PRO A 281 -20.21 -5.62 17.85
C PRO A 281 -20.22 -4.63 16.68
N TYR A 282 -19.85 -5.13 15.50
CA TYR A 282 -19.74 -4.33 14.28
C TYR A 282 -20.76 -4.81 13.25
N THR A 283 -21.47 -3.86 12.65
CA THR A 283 -22.41 -4.14 11.55
C THR A 283 -22.28 -3.06 10.49
N ASN A 284 -22.21 -3.47 9.23
CA ASN A 284 -22.39 -2.57 8.09
C ASN A 284 -23.52 -3.07 7.18
N GLY A 285 -23.64 -2.54 5.96
CA GLY A 285 -24.72 -2.93 5.05
C GLY A 285 -24.60 -4.34 4.46
N ILE A 286 -23.54 -5.10 4.78
CA ILE A 286 -23.24 -6.43 4.20
C ILE A 286 -22.95 -7.47 5.28
N VAL A 287 -22.25 -7.10 6.36
CA VAL A 287 -21.79 -8.04 7.38
C VAL A 287 -22.19 -7.59 8.78
N SER A 288 -22.24 -8.56 9.69
CA SER A 288 -22.41 -8.34 11.12
C SER A 288 -21.54 -9.31 11.91
N TYR A 289 -20.77 -8.79 12.86
CA TYR A 289 -19.87 -9.54 13.74
C TYR A 289 -20.17 -9.18 15.18
N SER A 290 -20.39 -10.18 16.03
CA SER A 290 -20.61 -10.01 17.47
C SER A 290 -19.36 -10.27 18.31
N GLU A 291 -18.33 -10.84 17.71
CA GLU A 291 -17.08 -11.22 18.36
C GLU A 291 -15.90 -11.13 17.39
N ILE A 292 -14.68 -11.23 17.93
CA ILE A 292 -13.46 -11.22 17.13
C ILE A 292 -13.26 -12.55 16.37
N GLY A 293 -12.91 -12.47 15.09
CA GLY A 293 -12.68 -13.64 14.25
C GLY A 293 -11.30 -14.26 14.50
N SER A 294 -11.24 -15.53 14.89
CA SER A 294 -9.98 -16.26 15.14
C SER A 294 -9.37 -16.92 13.91
N GLY A 295 -10.06 -16.88 12.76
CA GLY A 295 -9.55 -17.42 11.50
C GLY A 295 -8.19 -16.81 11.15
N SER A 296 -7.23 -17.64 10.72
CA SER A 296 -5.87 -17.19 10.36
C SER A 296 -5.13 -16.41 11.46
N ARG A 297 -5.47 -16.57 12.74
CA ARG A 297 -4.76 -15.88 13.84
C ARG A 297 -3.27 -16.24 13.85
N GLY A 298 -2.42 -15.23 13.99
CA GLY A 298 -0.97 -15.34 13.90
C GLY A 298 -0.42 -15.34 12.46
N ASN A 299 -1.29 -15.27 11.46
CA ASN A 299 -0.88 -15.11 10.07
C ASN A 299 -0.45 -13.65 9.82
N VAL A 300 0.57 -13.50 8.98
CA VAL A 300 1.01 -12.21 8.44
C VAL A 300 0.82 -12.33 6.93
N ARG A 301 -0.15 -11.59 6.39
CA ARG A 301 -0.42 -11.51 4.96
C ARG A 301 0.37 -10.37 4.31
#